data_AF-A0A833UT64-F1
#
_entry.id   AF-A0A833UT64-F1
#
_cell.length_a   1.000
_cell.length_b   1.000
_cell.length_c   1.000
_cell.angle_alpha   90.00
_cell.angle_beta   90.00
_cell.angle_gamma   90.00
#
_symmetry.space_group_name_H-M   'P 1'
#
loop_
_entity.id
_entity.type
_entity.pdbx_description
1 polymer ?
#
loop_
_entity_poly.entity_id
_entity_poly.type
_entity_poly.pdbx_seq_one_letter_code
_entity_poly.pdbx_strand_id
1 'polypeptide(L)'
;MTLIIQNGIRFQNTGAPGEHEEAEEVVMVVGWVYKTKVHADGSIERRKLDIQNAFLHGTLTDQALRAWFAQLNSWLLDYGFRASQFDASLFVLAHGDLRLYLLVYINDFIITRSQASAIDTFTHDLALAFPVKDFCPLSYFLDLEATINHGMFFSPKSSLTLQAYSDADWAGCPDDRKSTAGYCVFMGHNLVSWSSKKQKTVARSSTKAEYKSVASSAVELIWL
;
A
#
# COMPACT_ATOMS: atom_id res chain seq x y z
N MET A 1 -8.15 20.57 25.16
CA MET A 1 -6.70 20.59 24.89
C MET A 1 -6.53 19.98 23.52
N THR A 2 -6.19 20.84 22.57
CA THR A 2 -6.36 20.67 21.13
C THR A 2 -5.05 20.20 20.53
N LEU A 3 -5.07 19.14 19.71
CA LEU A 3 -3.98 18.81 18.81
C LEU A 3 -4.53 18.97 17.38
N ILE A 4 -4.29 20.15 16.81
CA ILE A 4 -4.50 20.43 15.39
C ILE A 4 -3.25 19.93 14.67
N ILE A 5 -3.38 18.94 13.80
CA ILE A 5 -2.37 18.60 12.80
C ILE A 5 -2.82 19.27 11.50
N GLN A 6 -2.34 20.51 11.30
CA GLN A 6 -2.35 21.19 10.01
C GLN A 6 -1.10 20.76 9.23
N ASN A 7 -1.32 20.17 8.03
CA ASN A 7 -0.52 20.27 6.78
C ASN A 7 -0.10 18.94 6.12
N GLY A 8 -0.80 18.60 5.01
CA GLY A 8 -0.46 17.60 3.97
C GLY A 8 -1.53 16.51 3.87
N ILE A 9 -2.31 16.31 2.80
CA ILE A 9 -2.02 16.43 1.36
C ILE A 9 -2.99 17.40 0.67
N ARG A 10 -2.48 18.30 -0.16
CA ARG A 10 -3.26 19.27 -0.93
C ARG A 10 -3.43 18.78 -2.36
N PHE A 11 -4.67 18.52 -2.79
CA PHE A 11 -5.02 18.41 -4.20
C PHE A 11 -5.91 19.60 -4.57
N GLN A 12 -5.40 20.48 -5.44
CA GLN A 12 -6.23 21.43 -6.15
C GLN A 12 -6.34 20.95 -7.60
N ASN A 13 -7.56 20.70 -8.06
CA ASN A 13 -7.98 21.22 -9.35
C ASN A 13 -9.40 21.78 -9.19
N THR A 14 -9.55 23.07 -9.47
CA THR A 14 -10.84 23.78 -9.46
C THR A 14 -11.48 23.62 -10.84
N GLY A 15 -12.22 22.54 -11.04
CA GLY A 15 -13.14 22.38 -12.17
C GLY A 15 -14.51 22.97 -11.84
N ALA A 16 -15.08 23.76 -12.75
CA ALA A 16 -16.36 24.45 -12.61
C ALA A 16 -17.55 23.47 -12.50
N PRO A 17 -18.69 23.88 -11.88
CA PRO A 17 -19.83 23.00 -11.69
C PRO A 17 -20.65 22.90 -12.99
N GLY A 18 -20.51 21.81 -13.73
CA GLY A 18 -21.35 21.61 -14.93
C GLY A 18 -21.05 20.42 -15.84
N GLU A 19 -20.00 19.64 -15.60
CA GLU A 19 -19.66 18.51 -16.48
C GLU A 19 -19.84 17.18 -15.75
N HIS A 20 -20.55 16.26 -16.39
CA HIS A 20 -20.65 14.87 -15.98
C HIS A 20 -19.23 14.28 -15.95
N GLU A 21 -18.69 14.13 -14.74
CA GLU A 21 -17.34 13.65 -14.48
C GLU A 21 -17.30 12.14 -14.78
N GLU A 22 -16.91 11.78 -16.01
CA GLU A 22 -16.46 10.42 -16.34
C GLU A 22 -15.31 10.08 -15.38
N ALA A 23 -15.48 9.02 -14.59
CA ALA A 23 -14.49 8.60 -13.61
C ALA A 23 -13.13 8.39 -14.29
N GLU A 24 -12.15 9.25 -13.99
CA GLU A 24 -10.78 9.07 -14.45
C GLU A 24 -10.28 7.68 -14.04
N GLU A 25 -9.91 6.86 -15.03
CA GLU A 25 -9.43 5.50 -14.80
C GLU A 25 -8.06 5.53 -14.13
N VAL A 26 -8.06 5.35 -12.81
CA VAL A 26 -6.85 5.18 -11.99
C VAL A 26 -6.31 3.77 -12.24
N VAL A 27 -5.39 3.66 -13.20
CA VAL A 27 -4.72 2.39 -13.48
C VAL A 27 -3.58 2.18 -12.48
N MET A 28 -3.73 1.17 -11.63
CA MET A 28 -2.67 0.67 -10.77
C MET A 28 -1.90 -0.43 -11.49
N VAL A 29 -0.57 -0.29 -11.57
CA VAL A 29 0.29 -1.20 -12.31
C VAL A 29 1.38 -1.75 -11.40
N VAL A 30 1.66 -3.05 -11.51
CA VAL A 30 2.76 -3.73 -10.82
C VAL A 30 3.85 -4.14 -11.78
N GLY A 31 5.09 -3.77 -11.47
CA GLY A 31 6.29 -4.22 -12.19
C GLY A 31 7.23 -5.00 -11.27
N TRP A 32 7.86 -6.03 -11.85
CA TRP A 32 8.89 -6.82 -11.19
C TRP A 32 10.26 -6.37 -11.70
N VAL A 33 11.33 -6.43 -10.91
CA VAL A 33 12.68 -6.17 -11.43
C VAL A 33 13.44 -7.48 -11.60
N TYR A 34 13.32 -8.11 -12.77
CA TYR A 34 14.26 -9.17 -13.19
C TYR A 34 14.28 -9.41 -14.70
N LYS A 35 15.48 -9.69 -15.24
CA LYS A 35 15.68 -10.16 -16.61
C LYS A 35 16.01 -11.66 -16.62
N THR A 36 15.11 -12.46 -17.20
CA THR A 36 15.35 -13.87 -17.51
C THR A 36 15.84 -13.95 -18.96
N LYS A 37 17.06 -14.41 -19.19
CA LYS A 37 17.58 -14.66 -20.55
C LYS A 37 17.55 -16.17 -20.79
N VAL A 38 16.84 -16.62 -21.83
CA VAL A 38 16.79 -18.04 -22.20
C VAL A 38 17.74 -18.24 -23.38
N HIS A 39 18.71 -19.14 -23.24
CA HIS A 39 19.64 -19.52 -24.30
C HIS A 39 19.00 -20.55 -25.24
N ALA A 40 19.55 -20.66 -26.45
CA ALA A 40 19.02 -21.54 -27.50
C ALA A 40 19.09 -23.04 -27.17
N ASP A 41 19.84 -23.42 -26.13
CA ASP A 41 19.94 -24.77 -25.57
C ASP A 41 18.86 -25.08 -24.51
N GLY A 42 17.95 -24.13 -24.24
CA GLY A 42 16.93 -24.23 -23.20
C GLY A 42 17.45 -23.89 -21.80
N SER A 43 18.72 -23.51 -21.64
CA SER A 43 19.26 -23.06 -20.37
C SER A 43 18.79 -21.64 -20.06
N ILE A 44 18.36 -21.43 -18.81
CA ILE A 44 17.87 -20.14 -18.35
C ILE A 44 19.03 -19.42 -17.65
N GLU A 45 19.65 -18.45 -18.32
CA GLU A 45 20.55 -17.48 -17.67
C GLU A 45 19.69 -16.42 -16.99
N ARG A 46 19.36 -16.65 -15.72
CA ARG A 46 18.91 -15.58 -14.84
C ARG A 46 20.14 -14.74 -14.54
N ARG A 47 20.27 -13.57 -15.18
CA ARG A 47 21.21 -12.54 -14.71
C ARG A 47 20.64 -11.91 -13.46
N LYS A 48 20.67 -12.71 -12.39
CA LYS A 48 20.78 -12.18 -11.05
C LYS A 48 22.12 -11.45 -11.00
N LEU A 49 22.13 -10.21 -10.53
CA LEU A 49 23.25 -9.91 -9.63
C LEU A 49 23.14 -10.98 -8.55
N ASP A 50 24.16 -11.82 -8.41
CA ASP A 50 24.08 -13.14 -7.80
C ASP A 50 23.54 -13.16 -6.35
N ILE A 51 22.23 -13.13 -6.18
CA ILE A 51 21.53 -13.26 -4.90
C ILE A 51 21.03 -14.72 -4.72
N GLN A 52 21.37 -15.68 -5.59
CA GLN A 52 20.90 -17.09 -5.47
C GLN A 52 22.00 -18.16 -5.56
N ASN A 53 23.25 -17.85 -5.91
CA ASN A 53 24.38 -18.75 -5.61
C ASN A 53 25.06 -18.45 -4.26
N ALA A 54 24.66 -17.39 -3.54
CA ALA A 54 25.17 -17.12 -2.19
C ALA A 54 24.28 -17.69 -1.06
N PHE A 55 23.32 -18.58 -1.37
CA PHE A 55 22.54 -19.25 -0.31
C PHE A 55 23.30 -20.36 0.42
N LEU A 56 24.55 -20.64 0.00
CA LEU A 56 25.45 -21.54 0.72
C LEU A 56 26.25 -20.83 1.83
N HIS A 57 26.38 -19.49 1.83
CA HIS A 57 27.18 -18.76 2.83
C HIS A 57 26.62 -17.36 3.16
N GLY A 58 25.43 -17.31 3.77
CA GLY A 58 25.02 -16.48 4.93
C GLY A 58 25.33 -14.97 5.09
N THR A 59 26.00 -14.23 4.20
CA THR A 59 26.51 -12.88 4.57
C THR A 59 26.43 -11.77 3.50
N LEU A 60 25.59 -11.87 2.46
CA LEU A 60 25.59 -10.88 1.36
C LEU A 60 24.21 -10.38 0.86
N THR A 61 23.16 -10.36 1.68
CA THR A 61 21.80 -10.01 1.21
C THR A 61 21.39 -8.55 1.45
N ASP A 62 21.70 -7.98 2.62
CA ASP A 62 21.13 -6.67 2.99
C ASP A 62 21.88 -5.49 2.37
N GLN A 63 23.21 -5.60 2.26
CA GLN A 63 24.04 -4.51 1.74
C GLN A 63 23.81 -4.26 0.25
N ALA A 64 23.62 -5.33 -0.53
CA ALA A 64 23.35 -5.24 -1.96
C ALA A 64 21.97 -4.62 -2.24
N LEU A 65 20.93 -5.02 -1.48
CA LEU A 65 19.60 -4.45 -1.60
C LEU A 65 19.57 -2.97 -1.19
N ARG A 66 20.29 -2.60 -0.12
CA ARG A 66 20.43 -1.20 0.31
C ARG A 66 21.17 -0.36 -0.73
N ALA A 67 22.24 -0.88 -1.33
CA ALA A 67 22.99 -0.18 -2.37
C ALA A 67 22.15 0.02 -3.64
N TRP A 68 21.39 -1.00 -4.04
CA TRP A 68 20.47 -0.88 -5.17
C TRP A 68 19.35 0.13 -4.88
N PHE A 69 18.72 0.08 -3.70
CA PHE A 69 17.70 1.04 -3.32
C PHE A 69 18.26 2.46 -3.26
N ALA A 70 19.51 2.65 -2.82
CA ALA A 70 20.15 3.96 -2.83
C ALA A 70 20.34 4.52 -4.25
N GLN A 71 20.69 3.67 -5.23
CA GLN A 71 20.78 4.06 -6.63
C GLN A 71 19.42 4.42 -7.21
N LEU A 72 18.41 3.58 -6.96
CA LEU A 72 17.03 3.85 -7.36
C LEU A 72 16.52 5.16 -6.77
N ASN A 73 16.70 5.36 -5.46
CA ASN A 73 16.28 6.56 -4.75
C ASN A 73 16.94 7.82 -5.35
N SER A 74 18.26 7.79 -5.61
CA SER A 74 18.95 8.89 -6.28
C SER A 74 18.34 9.17 -7.65
N TRP A 75 18.15 8.13 -8.46
CA TRP A 75 17.59 8.26 -9.80
C TRP A 75 16.16 8.82 -9.79
N LEU A 76 15.31 8.37 -8.86
CA LEU A 76 13.94 8.87 -8.72
C LEU A 76 13.90 10.36 -8.34
N LEU A 77 14.78 10.77 -7.40
CA LEU A 77 14.90 12.17 -7.01
C LEU A 77 15.39 13.04 -8.19
N ASP A 78 16.36 12.54 -8.95
CA ASP A 78 16.88 13.21 -10.16
C ASP A 78 15.82 13.29 -11.28
N TYR A 79 14.96 12.27 -11.41
CA TYR A 79 13.82 12.25 -12.32
C TYR A 79 12.75 13.30 -11.94
N GLY A 80 12.73 13.74 -10.67
CA GLY A 80 11.82 14.77 -10.17
C GLY A 80 10.80 14.27 -9.13
N PHE A 81 10.87 13.00 -8.72
CA PHE A 81 10.05 12.50 -7.61
C PHE A 81 10.45 13.13 -6.28
N ARG A 82 9.50 13.14 -5.36
CA ARG A 82 9.71 13.52 -3.96
C ARG A 82 9.32 12.35 -3.06
N ALA A 83 10.21 11.95 -2.17
CA ALA A 83 9.90 10.95 -1.15
C ALA A 83 8.85 11.52 -0.17
N SER A 84 7.90 10.68 0.23
CA SER A 84 6.89 11.02 1.23
C SER A 84 7.53 11.16 2.61
N GLN A 85 7.01 12.10 3.42
CA GLN A 85 7.46 12.30 4.81
C GLN A 85 6.88 11.24 5.76
N PHE A 86 5.80 10.57 5.34
CA PHE A 86 5.05 9.64 6.17
C PHE A 86 5.35 8.18 5.82
N ASP A 87 5.81 7.91 4.60
CA ASP A 87 6.15 6.58 4.11
C ASP A 87 7.42 6.62 3.25
N ALA A 88 8.49 5.98 3.71
CA ALA A 88 9.79 5.95 3.02
C ALA A 88 9.77 5.16 1.70
N SER A 89 8.75 4.35 1.47
CA SER A 89 8.55 3.59 0.23
C SER A 89 7.74 4.34 -0.82
N LEU A 90 7.08 5.44 -0.44
CA LEU A 90 6.20 6.21 -1.32
C LEU A 90 6.93 7.42 -1.91
N PHE A 91 6.90 7.51 -3.23
CA PHE A 91 7.43 8.61 -4.02
C PHE A 91 6.31 9.27 -4.83
N VAL A 92 6.33 10.60 -4.89
CA VAL A 92 5.30 11.40 -5.56
C VAL A 92 5.94 12.33 -6.58
N LEU A 93 5.50 12.22 -7.83
CA LEU A 93 5.78 13.17 -8.90
C LEU A 93 4.52 14.02 -9.12
N ALA A 94 4.67 15.34 -9.01
CA ALA A 94 3.59 16.30 -9.20
C ALA A 94 4.03 17.42 -10.14
N HIS A 95 3.42 17.50 -11.32
CA HIS A 95 3.69 18.54 -12.31
C HIS A 95 2.37 19.01 -12.95
N GLY A 96 1.89 20.21 -12.60
CA GLY A 96 0.58 20.69 -13.03
C GLY A 96 -0.55 19.77 -12.54
N ASP A 97 -1.29 19.18 -13.47
CA ASP A 97 -2.35 18.18 -13.21
C ASP A 97 -1.85 16.73 -13.21
N LEU A 98 -0.60 16.51 -13.63
CA LEU A 98 0.00 15.19 -13.61
C LEU A 98 0.37 14.82 -12.16
N ARG A 99 -0.14 13.67 -11.70
CA ARG A 99 0.24 13.01 -10.45
C ARG A 99 0.65 11.58 -10.75
N LEU A 100 1.82 11.19 -10.28
CA LEU A 100 2.29 9.82 -10.33
C LEU A 100 2.78 9.44 -8.93
N TYR A 101 2.22 8.38 -8.39
CA TYR A 101 2.59 7.78 -7.11
C TYR A 101 3.31 6.48 -7.40
N LEU A 102 4.49 6.33 -6.84
CA LEU A 102 5.31 5.15 -6.93
C LEU A 102 5.53 4.62 -5.52
N LEU A 103 5.00 3.43 -5.23
CA LEU A 103 5.28 2.68 -4.02
C LEU A 103 6.33 1.63 -4.35
N VAL A 104 7.48 1.69 -3.68
CA VAL A 104 8.61 0.78 -3.86
C VAL A 104 8.64 -0.19 -2.67
N TYR A 105 8.12 -1.40 -2.88
CA TYR A 105 8.24 -2.49 -1.92
C TYR A 105 9.27 -3.50 -2.42
N ILE A 106 9.96 -4.21 -1.52
CA ILE A 106 11.18 -5.02 -1.77
C ILE A 106 11.31 -5.59 -3.20
N ASN A 107 10.30 -6.32 -3.69
CA ASN A 107 10.32 -6.96 -5.01
C ASN A 107 9.35 -6.34 -6.03
N ASP A 108 8.49 -5.42 -5.59
CA ASP A 108 7.30 -4.98 -6.30
C ASP A 108 7.19 -3.46 -6.31
N PHE A 109 6.94 -2.92 -7.49
CA PHE A 109 6.64 -1.51 -7.67
C PHE A 109 5.15 -1.37 -7.92
N ILE A 110 4.44 -0.59 -7.10
CA ILE A 110 3.09 -0.16 -7.44
C ILE A 110 3.15 1.26 -7.97
N ILE A 111 2.60 1.45 -9.17
CA ILE A 111 2.50 2.76 -9.79
C ILE A 111 1.02 3.12 -9.91
N THR A 112 0.68 4.32 -9.49
CA THR A 112 -0.63 4.94 -9.68
C THR A 112 -0.47 6.27 -10.39
N ARG A 113 -1.37 6.60 -11.31
CA ARG A 113 -1.31 7.81 -12.15
C ARG A 113 -2.63 8.56 -12.19
N SER A 114 -2.58 9.85 -12.50
CA SER A 114 -3.75 10.60 -12.97
C SER A 114 -3.93 10.51 -14.49
N GLN A 115 -2.86 10.49 -15.29
CA GLN A 115 -2.94 10.54 -16.77
C GLN A 115 -2.26 9.37 -17.48
N ALA A 116 -2.95 8.72 -18.43
CA ALA A 116 -2.52 7.47 -19.08
C ALA A 116 -1.14 7.49 -19.72
N SER A 117 -0.84 8.56 -20.45
CA SER A 117 0.42 8.73 -21.16
C SER A 117 1.65 8.75 -20.24
N ALA A 118 1.49 9.08 -18.95
CA ALA A 118 2.62 9.27 -18.05
C ALA A 118 3.26 7.95 -17.58
N ILE A 119 2.49 6.86 -17.50
CA ILE A 119 3.05 5.56 -17.11
C ILE A 119 3.95 5.01 -18.20
N ASP A 120 3.58 5.15 -19.47
CA ASP A 120 4.34 4.59 -20.59
C ASP A 120 5.73 5.23 -20.68
N THR A 121 5.80 6.56 -20.59
CA THR A 121 7.08 7.29 -20.58
C THR A 121 7.91 6.92 -19.36
N PHE A 122 7.34 6.97 -18.15
CA PHE A 122 8.08 6.64 -16.93
C PHE A 122 8.59 5.19 -16.94
N THR A 123 7.75 4.25 -17.37
CA THR A 123 8.09 2.83 -17.47
C THR A 123 9.23 2.60 -18.46
N HIS A 124 9.20 3.29 -19.59
CA HIS A 124 10.28 3.23 -20.58
C HIS A 124 11.60 3.73 -19.99
N ASP A 125 11.60 4.91 -19.37
CA ASP A 125 12.80 5.51 -18.78
C ASP A 125 13.35 4.65 -17.62
N LEU A 126 12.46 4.09 -16.80
CA LEU A 126 12.83 3.20 -15.72
C LEU A 126 13.43 1.89 -16.24
N ALA A 127 12.87 1.31 -17.31
CA ALA A 127 13.39 0.09 -17.95
C ALA A 127 14.75 0.30 -18.65
N LEU A 128 15.07 1.55 -19.04
CA LEU A 128 16.39 1.92 -19.54
C LEU A 128 17.42 2.03 -18.40
N ALA A 129 17.00 2.58 -17.25
CA ALA A 129 17.87 2.78 -16.09
C ALA A 129 18.10 1.50 -15.28
N PHE A 130 17.07 0.65 -15.16
CA PHE A 130 17.06 -0.56 -14.35
C PHE A 130 16.49 -1.74 -15.14
N PRO A 131 16.96 -2.98 -14.90
CA PRO A 131 16.43 -4.18 -15.55
C PRO A 131 15.07 -4.56 -14.97
N VAL A 132 14.05 -3.74 -15.24
CA VAL A 132 12.65 -3.94 -14.85
C VAL A 132 11.94 -4.81 -15.89
N LYS A 133 11.19 -5.80 -15.42
CA LYS A 133 10.26 -6.62 -16.21
C LYS A 133 8.96 -5.84 -16.40
N ASP A 134 8.27 -6.12 -17.50
CA ASP A 134 7.03 -5.47 -17.91
C ASP A 134 6.04 -5.26 -16.74
N PHE A 135 5.53 -4.05 -16.69
CA PHE A 135 4.50 -3.62 -15.78
C PHE A 135 3.15 -4.16 -16.27
N CYS A 136 2.42 -4.85 -15.39
CA CYS A 136 1.10 -5.41 -15.68
C CYS A 136 0.05 -4.78 -14.74
N PRO A 137 -1.22 -4.71 -15.13
CA PRO A 137 -2.29 -4.28 -14.23
C PRO A 137 -2.21 -5.03 -12.89
N LEU A 138 -2.33 -4.29 -11.79
CA LEU A 138 -2.22 -4.82 -10.44
C LEU A 138 -3.34 -5.85 -10.21
N SER A 139 -2.96 -7.12 -10.06
CA SER A 139 -3.86 -8.23 -9.71
C SER A 139 -3.59 -8.78 -8.32
N TYR A 140 -2.32 -8.87 -7.91
CA TYR A 140 -1.91 -9.32 -6.59
C TYR A 140 -0.79 -8.45 -6.05
N PHE A 141 -0.84 -8.14 -4.76
CA PHE A 141 0.24 -7.49 -4.01
C PHE A 141 0.26 -8.01 -2.58
N LEU A 142 1.40 -8.52 -2.11
CA LEU A 142 1.56 -9.10 -0.76
C LEU A 142 0.50 -10.18 -0.44
N ASP A 143 0.25 -11.07 -1.40
CA ASP A 143 -0.78 -12.12 -1.32
C ASP A 143 -2.23 -11.60 -1.18
N LEU A 144 -2.46 -10.30 -1.38
CA LEU A 144 -3.78 -9.70 -1.48
C LEU A 144 -4.17 -9.53 -2.95
N GLU A 145 -5.34 -10.04 -3.30
CA GLU A 145 -5.94 -9.80 -4.61
C GLU A 145 -6.45 -8.36 -4.67
N ALA A 146 -6.03 -7.63 -5.70
CA ALA A 146 -6.38 -6.26 -5.93
C ALA A 146 -7.47 -6.17 -7.01
N THR A 147 -8.45 -5.29 -6.79
CA THR A 147 -9.55 -5.06 -7.74
C THR A 147 -9.52 -3.63 -8.24
N ILE A 148 -9.47 -3.44 -9.55
CA ILE A 148 -9.51 -2.11 -10.18
C ILE A 148 -10.95 -1.56 -10.21
N ASN A 149 -11.94 -2.45 -10.24
CA ASN A 149 -13.36 -2.09 -10.39
C ASN A 149 -14.06 -1.68 -9.08
N HIS A 150 -13.40 -1.89 -7.94
CA HIS A 150 -13.96 -1.60 -6.62
C HIS A 150 -12.94 -0.80 -5.82
N GLY A 151 -13.39 0.28 -5.19
CA GLY A 151 -12.53 1.15 -4.40
C GLY A 151 -13.32 2.00 -3.43
N MET A 152 -12.60 2.66 -2.53
CA MET A 152 -13.17 3.67 -1.65
C MET A 152 -12.98 5.05 -2.29
N PHE A 153 -14.08 5.78 -2.46
CA PHE A 153 -14.03 7.14 -2.97
C PHE A 153 -13.90 8.12 -1.81
N PHE A 154 -12.81 8.89 -1.83
CA PHE A 154 -12.62 10.02 -0.93
C PHE A 154 -12.76 11.31 -1.74
N SER A 155 -13.76 12.12 -1.41
CA SER A 155 -13.92 13.45 -1.99
C SER A 155 -13.12 14.45 -1.15
N PRO A 156 -12.62 15.56 -1.71
CA PRO A 156 -12.09 16.66 -0.91
C PRO A 156 -13.08 17.20 0.14
N LYS A 157 -14.38 16.97 -0.07
CA LYS A 157 -15.45 17.33 0.87
C LYS A 157 -15.79 16.24 1.89
N SER A 158 -15.26 15.02 1.74
CA SER A 158 -15.54 13.94 2.68
C SER A 158 -14.84 14.21 4.02
N SER A 159 -15.57 13.99 5.11
CA SER A 159 -15.00 14.07 6.45
C SER A 159 -13.92 13.01 6.61
N LEU A 160 -12.71 13.41 7.03
CA LEU A 160 -11.62 12.51 7.38
C LEU A 160 -11.64 12.15 8.87
N THR A 161 -12.82 12.25 9.51
CA THR A 161 -12.96 11.87 10.92
C THR A 161 -12.97 10.36 11.03
N LEU A 162 -12.04 9.82 11.84
CA LEU A 162 -12.03 8.40 12.19
C LEU A 162 -13.06 8.13 13.30
N GLN A 163 -13.93 7.15 13.07
CA GLN A 163 -14.92 6.67 14.03
C GLN A 163 -14.83 5.15 14.12
N ALA A 164 -14.75 4.59 15.32
CA ALA A 164 -14.76 3.14 15.50
C ALA A 164 -15.90 2.69 16.41
N TYR A 165 -16.45 1.53 16.09
CA TYR A 165 -17.38 0.79 16.92
C TYR A 165 -16.74 -0.55 17.28
N SER A 166 -16.94 -0.99 18.51
CA SER A 166 -16.41 -2.24 19.03
C SER A 166 -17.49 -2.95 19.80
N ASP A 167 -17.53 -4.27 19.68
CA ASP A 167 -18.47 -5.14 20.39
C ASP A 167 -17.77 -6.45 20.77
N ALA A 168 -18.30 -7.17 21.76
CA ALA A 168 -17.87 -8.53 22.05
C ALA A 168 -18.98 -9.39 22.62
N ASP A 169 -19.05 -10.63 22.14
CA ASP A 169 -19.84 -11.64 22.84
C ASP A 169 -19.20 -11.98 24.20
N TRP A 170 -20.00 -12.56 25.11
CA TRP A 170 -19.47 -13.13 26.34
C TRP A 170 -19.56 -14.65 26.31
N ALA A 171 -18.39 -15.29 26.29
CA ALA A 171 -18.26 -16.74 26.29
C ALA A 171 -19.09 -17.41 25.17
N GLY A 172 -19.08 -16.82 23.97
CA GLY A 172 -19.80 -17.34 22.80
C GLY A 172 -19.31 -18.72 22.34
N CYS A 173 -18.04 -19.05 22.54
CA CYS A 173 -17.51 -20.38 22.20
C CYS A 173 -17.94 -21.44 23.24
N PRO A 174 -18.66 -22.52 22.87
CA PRO A 174 -19.10 -23.54 23.81
C PRO A 174 -17.93 -24.30 24.46
N ASP A 175 -16.86 -24.57 23.70
CA ASP A 175 -15.78 -25.46 24.12
C ASP A 175 -14.80 -24.79 25.09
N ASP A 176 -14.31 -23.60 24.74
CA ASP A 176 -13.29 -22.90 25.55
C ASP A 176 -13.82 -21.65 26.26
N ARG A 177 -15.12 -21.35 26.11
CA ARG A 177 -15.80 -20.20 26.73
C ARG A 177 -15.13 -18.87 26.41
N LYS A 178 -14.34 -18.79 25.34
CA LYS A 178 -13.73 -17.52 24.90
C LYS A 178 -14.73 -16.68 24.15
N SER A 179 -14.60 -15.38 24.37
CA SER A 179 -15.40 -14.37 23.70
C SER A 179 -14.92 -14.13 22.26
N THR A 180 -15.81 -13.74 21.37
CA THR A 180 -15.49 -13.18 20.04
C THR A 180 -15.61 -11.66 20.11
N ALA A 181 -14.54 -10.95 19.78
CA ALA A 181 -14.51 -9.50 19.72
C ALA A 181 -14.56 -9.04 18.27
N GLY A 182 -15.41 -8.05 17.99
CA GLY A 182 -15.53 -7.43 16.68
C GLY A 182 -15.30 -5.93 16.75
N TYR A 183 -14.79 -5.37 15.67
CA TYR A 183 -14.73 -3.92 15.49
C TYR A 183 -14.92 -3.52 14.03
N CYS A 184 -15.35 -2.28 13.83
CA CYS A 184 -15.36 -1.61 12.54
C CYS A 184 -14.89 -0.17 12.72
N VAL A 185 -14.02 0.29 11.81
CA VAL A 185 -13.45 1.62 11.76
C VAL A 185 -13.85 2.29 10.46
N PHE A 186 -14.43 3.46 10.58
CA PHE A 186 -14.89 4.30 9.49
C PHE A 186 -14.01 5.54 9.37
N MET A 187 -13.67 5.92 8.15
CA MET A 187 -13.15 7.25 7.81
C MET A 187 -14.26 8.02 7.10
N GLY A 188 -14.89 8.95 7.82
CA GLY A 188 -16.13 9.57 7.37
C GLY A 188 -17.25 8.54 7.28
N HIS A 189 -17.78 8.31 6.07
CA HIS A 189 -18.81 7.29 5.82
C HIS A 189 -18.25 5.98 5.24
N ASN A 190 -16.93 5.91 5.01
CA ASN A 190 -16.29 4.76 4.38
C ASN A 190 -15.75 3.80 5.44
N LEU A 191 -16.14 2.52 5.38
CA LEU A 191 -15.57 1.47 6.23
C LEU A 191 -14.15 1.15 5.74
N VAL A 192 -13.13 1.47 6.56
CA VAL A 192 -11.71 1.32 6.18
C VAL A 192 -11.04 0.11 6.83
N SER A 193 -11.52 -0.34 7.99
CA SER A 193 -10.98 -1.51 8.67
C SER A 193 -12.05 -2.20 9.50
N TRP A 194 -12.07 -3.53 9.51
CA TRP A 194 -12.94 -4.32 10.36
C TRP A 194 -12.29 -5.63 10.74
N SER A 195 -12.71 -6.18 11.87
CA SER A 195 -12.27 -7.50 12.28
C SER A 195 -13.31 -8.16 13.16
N SER A 196 -13.35 -9.50 13.12
CA SER A 196 -14.05 -10.31 14.11
C SER A 196 -13.15 -11.48 14.46
N LYS A 197 -12.67 -11.51 15.70
CA LYS A 197 -11.63 -12.43 16.16
C LYS A 197 -11.95 -12.97 17.55
N LYS A 198 -11.71 -14.26 17.73
CA LYS A 198 -11.81 -14.90 19.05
C LYS A 198 -10.73 -14.37 19.98
N GLN A 199 -11.11 -13.92 21.16
CA GLN A 199 -10.20 -13.40 22.18
C GLN A 199 -9.23 -14.51 22.64
N LYS A 200 -7.97 -14.16 22.89
CA LYS A 200 -6.94 -15.12 23.32
C LYS A 200 -7.22 -15.71 24.71
N THR A 201 -7.86 -14.93 25.59
CA THR A 201 -8.11 -15.30 26.99
C THR A 201 -9.59 -15.23 27.33
N VAL A 202 -10.05 -16.14 28.18
CA VAL A 202 -11.45 -16.17 28.67
C VAL A 202 -11.74 -14.91 29.49
N ALA A 203 -12.86 -14.25 29.19
CA ALA A 203 -13.36 -13.14 29.98
C ALA A 203 -14.23 -13.66 31.13
N ARG A 204 -14.01 -13.14 32.34
CA ARG A 204 -14.77 -13.53 33.54
C ARG A 204 -16.13 -12.81 33.66
N SER A 205 -16.39 -11.83 32.79
CA SER A 205 -17.64 -11.08 32.70
C SER A 205 -17.78 -10.52 31.28
N SER A 206 -19.01 -10.14 30.91
CA SER A 206 -19.28 -9.39 29.67
C SER A 206 -18.48 -8.08 29.62
N THR A 207 -18.46 -7.31 30.71
CA THR A 207 -17.67 -6.07 30.80
C THR A 207 -16.19 -6.27 30.48
N LYS A 208 -15.60 -7.39 30.93
CA LYS A 208 -14.20 -7.70 30.62
C LYS A 208 -14.00 -8.10 29.16
N ALA A 209 -14.99 -8.73 28.54
CA ALA A 209 -14.95 -9.04 27.11
C ALA A 209 -15.00 -7.75 26.28
N GLU A 210 -15.92 -6.85 26.62
CA GLU A 210 -16.09 -5.54 25.97
C GLU A 210 -14.81 -4.69 26.07
N TYR A 211 -14.24 -4.56 27.27
CA TYR A 211 -13.03 -3.76 27.48
C TYR A 211 -11.85 -4.27 26.65
N LYS A 212 -11.73 -5.60 26.47
CA LYS A 212 -10.70 -6.18 25.58
C LYS A 212 -10.97 -5.89 24.11
N SER A 213 -12.23 -5.85 23.70
CA SER A 213 -12.62 -5.48 22.34
C SER A 213 -12.23 -4.03 22.06
N VAL A 214 -12.66 -3.11 22.92
CA VAL A 214 -12.30 -1.68 22.87
C VAL A 214 -10.79 -1.49 22.82
N ALA A 215 -10.04 -2.17 23.68
CA ALA A 215 -8.57 -2.07 23.69
C ALA A 215 -7.95 -2.52 22.35
N SER A 216 -8.52 -3.55 21.72
CA SER A 216 -8.05 -4.03 20.42
C SER A 216 -8.40 -3.03 19.31
N SER A 217 -9.62 -2.47 19.32
CA SER A 217 -10.03 -1.41 18.39
C SER A 217 -9.20 -0.13 18.52
N ALA A 218 -8.81 0.23 19.74
CA ALA A 218 -7.98 1.42 19.99
C ALA A 218 -6.57 1.27 19.40
N VAL A 219 -5.98 0.07 19.46
CA VAL A 219 -4.67 -0.19 18.83
C VAL A 219 -4.74 0.02 17.32
N GLU A 220 -5.82 -0.46 16.69
CA GLU A 220 -6.04 -0.32 15.25
C GLU A 220 -6.29 1.13 14.86
N LEU A 221 -7.07 1.87 15.66
CA LEU A 221 -7.28 3.32 15.49
C LEU A 221 -6.01 4.16 15.63
N ILE A 222 -5.06 3.74 16.47
CA ILE A 222 -3.78 4.44 16.66
C ILE A 222 -2.82 4.13 15.49
N TRP A 223 -2.94 2.95 14.90
CA TRP A 223 -2.13 2.55 13.76
C TRP A 223 -2.56 3.26 12.46
N LEU A 224 -3.87 3.45 12.28
CA LEU A 224 -4.48 4.22 11.18
C LEU A 224 -4.24 5.73 11.30
#